data_AF-A0A7K4IQ99-F1
#
_entry.id   AF-A0A7K4IQ99-F1
#
_cell.length_a   1.000
_cell.length_b   1.000
_cell.length_c   1.000
_cell.angle_alpha   90.00
_cell.angle_beta   90.00
_cell.angle_gamma   90.00
#
_symmetry.space_group_name_H-M   'P 1'
#
loop_
_entity.id
_entity.type
_entity.pdbx_description
1 polymer ?
#
loop_
_entity_poly.entity_id
_entity_poly.type
_entity_poly.pdbx_seq_one_letter_code
_entity_poly.pdbx_strand_id
1 'polypeptide(L)'
;MKKCGKTSLTVIALVTLSILISNANAATITSCTLDRQIYNQGETGCISVTVYNDKDAKIRVYEITATINYFYADGTTYMQTFFTNATLPIEIPQGESQTFHIPFTLPTNIAPGYARFLVRAKTEIWNEAAQRWYQSENPTTEIFPYIESPYKQEFEQQQAINEQLQNQINEQEDTINQLQNQLKNLQASYNNMTLLVYIIVTITIVLGITMAFTMKMVTKPRATPQPPQ
;
A
#
# COMPACT_ATOMS: atom_id res chain seq x y z
N MET A 1 -38.86 70.42 -8.92
CA MET A 1 -37.39 70.57 -9.14
C MET A 1 -36.67 69.49 -8.34
N LYS A 2 -36.01 68.53 -9.01
CA LYS A 2 -35.32 67.37 -8.41
C LYS A 2 -33.98 67.80 -7.81
N LYS A 3 -33.79 67.64 -6.50
CA LYS A 3 -32.48 67.84 -5.84
C LYS A 3 -31.57 66.63 -6.05
N CYS A 4 -30.75 66.75 -7.09
CA CYS A 4 -29.33 66.43 -7.19
C CYS A 4 -28.76 65.40 -6.17
N GLY A 5 -28.62 64.15 -6.61
CA GLY A 5 -27.80 63.13 -5.96
C GLY A 5 -26.31 63.37 -6.22
N LYS A 6 -25.62 64.00 -5.26
CA LYS A 6 -24.15 64.20 -5.31
C LYS A 6 -23.39 63.63 -4.12
N THR A 7 -24.07 63.04 -3.13
CA THR A 7 -23.44 62.46 -1.94
C THR A 7 -23.24 60.94 -2.00
N SER A 8 -23.76 60.26 -3.03
CA SER A 8 -23.65 58.80 -3.17
C SER A 8 -22.36 58.35 -3.87
N LEU A 9 -21.84 59.14 -4.82
CA LEU A 9 -20.70 58.71 -5.65
C LEU A 9 -19.36 58.71 -4.89
N THR A 10 -19.16 59.64 -3.95
CA THR A 10 -17.93 59.76 -3.16
C THR A 10 -17.80 58.68 -2.10
N VAL A 11 -18.90 58.21 -1.52
CA VAL A 11 -18.88 57.13 -0.52
C VAL A 11 -18.56 55.78 -1.18
N ILE A 12 -19.10 55.53 -2.38
CA ILE A 12 -18.84 54.30 -3.13
C ILE A 12 -17.37 54.23 -3.58
N ALA A 13 -16.78 55.34 -4.01
CA ALA A 13 -15.36 55.39 -4.41
C ALA A 13 -14.38 55.17 -3.23
N LEU A 14 -14.76 55.56 -2.01
CA LEU A 14 -13.93 55.36 -0.82
C LEU A 14 -13.99 53.90 -0.31
N VAL A 15 -15.13 53.24 -0.48
CA VAL A 15 -15.34 51.83 -0.11
C VAL A 15 -14.70 50.87 -1.12
N THR A 16 -14.66 51.21 -2.42
CA THR A 16 -13.96 50.38 -3.42
C THR A 16 -12.44 50.47 -3.31
N LEU A 17 -11.89 51.58 -2.79
CA LEU A 17 -10.44 51.72 -2.58
C LEU A 17 -9.93 50.88 -1.40
N SER A 18 -10.81 50.44 -0.48
CA SER A 18 -10.43 49.59 0.66
C SER A 18 -10.27 48.11 0.30
N ILE A 19 -10.69 47.69 -0.89
CA ILE A 19 -10.73 46.27 -1.31
C ILE A 19 -9.38 45.81 -1.91
N LEU A 20 -8.40 46.70 -2.04
CA LEU A 20 -7.09 46.40 -2.66
C LEU A 20 -5.90 46.59 -1.71
N ILE A 21 -6.11 46.49 -0.39
CA ILE A 21 -4.97 46.25 0.52
C ILE A 21 -4.61 44.78 0.38
N SER A 22 -3.94 44.45 -0.72
CA SER A 22 -3.23 43.18 -0.85
C SER A 22 -2.23 43.16 0.30
N ASN A 23 -2.48 42.36 1.32
CA ASN A 23 -1.48 42.14 2.35
C ASN A 23 -0.28 41.46 1.69
N ALA A 24 0.73 42.24 1.38
CA ALA A 24 1.92 41.74 0.70
C ALA A 24 2.81 41.10 1.77
N ASN A 25 2.82 39.77 1.85
CA ASN A 25 3.79 39.02 2.65
C ASN A 25 5.20 39.56 2.40
N ALA A 26 5.99 39.88 3.43
CA ALA A 26 7.37 40.33 3.23
C ALA A 26 8.31 39.22 2.71
N ALA A 27 7.86 37.97 2.80
CA ALA A 27 8.60 36.82 2.34
C ALA A 27 7.65 35.77 1.80
N THR A 28 8.16 34.95 0.88
CA THR A 28 7.44 33.80 0.33
C THR A 28 8.22 32.53 0.63
N ILE A 29 7.53 31.44 1.02
CA ILE A 29 8.15 30.11 1.09
C ILE A 29 8.15 29.54 -0.33
N THR A 30 9.32 29.45 -0.96
CA THR A 30 9.47 28.99 -2.35
C THR A 30 9.66 27.48 -2.46
N SER A 31 10.15 26.84 -1.40
CA SER A 31 10.29 25.39 -1.32
C SER A 31 10.03 24.93 0.11
N CYS A 32 9.37 23.78 0.24
CA CYS A 32 9.19 23.09 1.51
C CYS A 32 9.14 21.59 1.24
N THR A 33 10.21 20.89 1.61
CA THR A 33 10.37 19.46 1.31
C THR A 33 10.70 18.67 2.56
N LEU A 34 10.30 17.41 2.55
CA LEU A 34 10.71 16.40 3.52
C LEU A 34 11.97 15.69 3.02
N ASP A 35 12.79 15.22 3.94
CA ASP A 35 13.92 14.34 3.61
C ASP A 35 13.47 12.96 3.11
N ARG A 36 12.25 12.52 3.47
CA ARG A 36 11.63 11.27 3.01
C ARG A 36 10.13 11.46 2.76
N GLN A 37 9.53 10.59 1.95
CA GLN A 37 8.08 10.61 1.72
C GLN A 37 7.31 9.71 2.69
N ILE A 38 7.98 8.70 3.24
CA ILE A 38 7.39 7.69 4.13
C ILE A 38 8.21 7.66 5.42
N TYR A 39 7.52 7.63 6.55
CA TYR A 39 8.11 7.50 7.89
C TYR A 39 7.40 6.41 8.68
N ASN A 40 8.13 5.76 9.58
CA ASN A 40 7.54 4.86 10.58
C ASN A 40 7.25 5.61 11.89
N GLN A 41 6.43 5.02 12.74
CA GLN A 41 6.17 5.52 14.09
C GLN A 41 7.48 5.64 14.88
N GLY A 42 7.66 6.73 15.63
CA GLY A 42 8.88 6.97 16.41
C GLY A 42 10.09 7.49 15.62
N GLU A 43 10.02 7.55 14.28
CA GLU A 43 11.15 7.99 13.47
C GLU A 43 11.38 9.51 13.53
N THR A 44 12.64 9.89 13.32
CA THR A 44 13.07 11.28 13.18
C THR A 44 13.20 11.65 11.70
N GLY A 45 12.84 12.88 11.36
CA GLY A 45 13.00 13.42 10.01
C GLY A 45 13.41 14.89 10.02
N CYS A 46 13.52 15.47 8.83
CA CYS A 46 13.88 16.86 8.66
C CYS A 46 13.04 17.52 7.55
N ILE A 47 12.49 18.70 7.85
CA ILE A 47 11.84 19.55 6.85
C ILE A 47 12.82 20.62 6.41
N SER A 48 13.05 20.73 5.10
CA SER A 48 13.82 21.82 4.50
C SER A 48 12.89 22.87 3.94
N VAL A 49 13.00 24.10 4.43
CA VAL A 49 12.15 25.23 4.01
C VAL A 49 13.01 26.37 3.47
N THR A 50 12.71 26.83 2.26
CA THR A 50 13.39 27.96 1.62
C THR A 50 12.48 29.18 1.66
N VAL A 51 12.95 30.24 2.31
CA VAL A 51 12.27 31.54 2.42
C VAL A 51 12.96 32.52 1.48
N TYR A 52 12.20 33.11 0.57
CA TYR A 52 12.63 34.12 -0.38
C TYR A 52 12.16 35.51 0.03
N ASN A 53 13.04 36.51 -0.07
CA ASN A 53 12.68 37.90 0.11
C ASN A 53 12.22 38.52 -1.22
N ASP A 54 10.90 38.73 -1.35
CA ASP A 54 10.26 39.34 -2.52
C ASP A 54 10.02 40.86 -2.38
N LYS A 55 10.59 41.48 -1.33
CA LYS A 55 10.47 42.92 -1.05
C LYS A 55 11.70 43.69 -1.46
N ASP A 56 11.51 45.00 -1.61
CA ASP A 56 12.53 46.00 -1.91
C ASP A 56 13.33 46.46 -0.67
N ALA A 57 13.13 45.80 0.47
CA ALA A 57 13.87 46.02 1.70
C ALA A 57 14.39 44.67 2.23
N LYS A 58 15.43 44.71 3.07
CA LYS A 58 15.87 43.51 3.78
C LYS A 58 14.79 43.04 4.75
N ILE A 59 14.64 41.73 4.85
CA ILE A 59 13.80 41.10 5.86
C ILE A 59 14.67 40.40 6.89
N ARG A 60 14.09 40.07 8.04
CA ARG A 60 14.68 39.09 8.95
C ARG A 60 13.66 38.03 9.31
N VAL A 61 14.11 36.78 9.34
CA VAL A 61 13.36 35.64 9.84
C VAL A 61 13.72 35.47 11.30
N TYR A 62 12.74 35.51 12.19
CA TYR A 62 12.96 35.37 13.64
C TYR A 62 12.33 34.10 14.24
N GLU A 63 11.49 33.40 13.50
CA GLU A 63 10.97 32.09 13.89
C GLU A 63 10.64 31.26 12.66
N ILE A 64 11.02 29.98 12.66
CA ILE A 64 10.59 28.98 11.68
C ILE A 64 10.04 27.79 12.45
N THR A 65 8.79 27.43 12.17
CA THR A 65 8.12 26.31 12.83
C THR A 65 7.43 25.38 11.85
N ALA A 66 7.30 24.11 12.24
CA ALA A 66 6.44 23.14 11.58
C ALA A 66 5.50 22.54 12.62
N THR A 67 4.19 22.68 12.41
CA THR A 67 3.17 22.16 13.31
C THR A 67 2.47 20.98 12.67
N ILE A 68 2.52 19.82 13.33
CA ILE A 68 1.80 18.62 12.91
C ILE A 68 0.51 18.50 13.73
N ASN A 69 -0.59 18.23 13.04
CA ASN A 69 -1.83 17.75 13.67
C ASN A 69 -1.97 16.26 13.34
N TYR A 70 -2.01 15.43 14.37
CA TYR A 70 -2.08 13.97 14.20
C TYR A 70 -3.05 13.33 15.19
N PHE A 71 -3.39 12.08 14.91
CA PHE A 71 -4.21 11.24 15.79
C PHE A 71 -3.34 10.14 16.39
N TYR A 72 -3.65 9.71 17.60
CA TYR A 72 -3.20 8.42 18.10
C TYR A 72 -4.11 7.30 17.60
N ALA A 73 -3.64 6.06 17.74
CA ALA A 73 -4.41 4.87 17.37
C ALA A 73 -5.77 4.76 18.10
N ASP A 74 -5.94 5.44 19.24
CA ASP A 74 -7.20 5.52 19.99
C ASP A 74 -8.17 6.60 19.48
N GLY A 75 -7.79 7.35 18.45
CA GLY A 75 -8.58 8.43 17.85
C GLY A 75 -8.41 9.80 18.51
N THR A 76 -7.59 9.92 19.56
CA THR A 76 -7.32 11.20 20.22
C THR A 76 -6.43 12.10 19.34
N THR A 77 -6.79 13.38 19.20
CA THR A 77 -6.04 14.36 18.40
C THR A 77 -4.99 15.10 19.24
N TYR A 78 -3.81 15.27 18.67
CA TYR A 78 -2.70 16.04 19.26
C TYR A 78 -2.12 17.02 18.24
N MET A 79 -1.55 18.10 18.77
CA MET A 79 -0.83 19.10 18.02
C MET A 79 0.58 19.22 18.60
N GLN A 80 1.59 19.18 17.73
CA GLN A 80 2.99 19.33 18.13
C GLN A 80 3.69 20.29 17.19
N THR A 81 4.47 21.21 17.75
CA THR A 81 5.23 22.21 17.00
C THR A 81 6.72 21.92 17.14
N PHE A 82 7.41 21.85 16.01
CA PHE A 82 8.86 21.72 15.90
C PHE A 82 9.47 23.05 15.45
N PHE A 83 10.72 23.29 15.85
CA PHE A 83 11.44 24.53 15.59
C PHE A 83 12.69 24.25 14.75
N THR A 84 13.10 25.23 13.96
CA THR A 84 14.39 25.16 13.23
C THR A 84 15.57 25.01 14.20
N ASN A 85 16.64 24.37 13.74
CA ASN A 85 17.91 24.30 14.47
C ASN A 85 18.82 25.52 14.21
N ALA A 86 18.43 26.44 13.33
CA ALA A 86 19.20 27.63 13.00
C ALA A 86 19.19 28.65 14.15
N THR A 87 20.30 29.37 14.32
CA THR A 87 20.36 30.54 15.22
C THR A 87 19.61 31.71 14.57
N LEU A 88 18.50 32.12 15.17
CA LEU A 88 17.64 33.22 14.71
C LEU A 88 17.80 34.45 15.61
N PRO A 89 17.56 35.69 15.12
CA PRO A 89 17.09 36.02 13.76
C PRO A 89 18.19 36.00 12.69
N ILE A 90 17.80 35.73 11.44
CA ILE A 90 18.67 35.81 10.25
C ILE A 90 18.11 36.83 9.28
N GLU A 91 18.96 37.73 8.78
CA GLU A 91 18.59 38.70 7.73
C GLU A 91 18.69 38.06 6.35
N ILE A 92 17.72 38.35 5.48
CA ILE A 92 17.71 37.94 4.08
C ILE A 92 17.66 39.22 3.23
N PRO A 93 18.74 39.53 2.48
CA PRO A 93 18.76 40.66 1.56
C PRO A 93 17.65 40.61 0.51
N GLN A 94 17.37 41.74 -0.13
CA GLN A 94 16.40 41.82 -1.22
C GLN A 94 16.77 40.83 -2.34
N GLY A 95 15.78 40.05 -2.81
CA GLY A 95 15.96 39.13 -3.92
C GLY A 95 16.79 37.88 -3.59
N GLU A 96 17.15 37.66 -2.33
CA GLU A 96 17.85 36.47 -1.87
C GLU A 96 16.92 35.45 -1.19
N SER A 97 17.43 34.23 -1.02
CA SER A 97 16.74 33.15 -0.32
C SER A 97 17.61 32.56 0.77
N GLN A 98 16.99 32.11 1.85
CA GLN A 98 17.65 31.32 2.88
C GLN A 98 16.89 30.02 3.11
N THR A 99 17.62 28.91 3.21
CA THR A 99 17.07 27.60 3.57
C THR A 99 17.28 27.32 5.05
N PHE A 100 16.25 26.81 5.70
CA PHE A 100 16.22 26.41 7.11
C PHE A 100 15.83 24.93 7.23
N HIS A 101 16.28 24.30 8.31
CA HIS A 101 16.04 22.90 8.59
C HIS A 101 15.31 22.73 9.92
N ILE A 102 14.16 22.04 9.87
CA ILE A 102 13.32 21.79 11.04
C ILE A 102 13.40 20.29 11.35
N PRO A 103 14.25 19.86 12.30
CA PRO A 103 14.24 18.48 12.75
C PRO A 103 12.94 18.18 13.49
N PHE A 104 12.40 16.99 13.27
CA PHE A 104 11.22 16.51 13.97
C PHE A 104 11.35 15.05 14.39
N THR A 105 10.53 14.63 15.36
CA THR A 105 10.43 13.25 15.82
C THR A 105 8.96 12.90 15.92
N LEU A 106 8.55 11.85 15.21
CA LEU A 106 7.18 11.35 15.28
C LEU A 106 6.96 10.59 16.60
N PRO A 107 5.76 10.68 17.20
CA PRO A 107 5.40 9.83 18.32
C PRO A 107 5.42 8.35 17.94
N THR A 108 5.66 7.46 18.91
CA THR A 108 5.66 6.01 18.70
C THR A 108 4.26 5.40 18.55
N ASN A 109 3.21 6.16 18.85
CA ASN A 109 1.81 5.73 18.82
C ASN A 109 0.95 6.58 17.87
N ILE A 110 1.58 7.34 16.97
CA ILE A 110 0.89 8.09 15.92
C ILE A 110 0.17 7.14 14.97
N ALA A 111 -1.08 7.47 14.61
CA ALA A 111 -1.87 6.67 13.69
C ALA A 111 -1.22 6.64 12.29
N PRO A 112 -1.26 5.49 11.59
CA PRO A 112 -0.78 5.41 10.22
C PRO A 112 -1.67 6.21 9.26
N GLY A 113 -1.11 6.61 8.12
CA GLY A 113 -1.77 7.39 7.08
C GLY A 113 -1.10 8.74 6.83
N TYR A 114 -1.77 9.61 6.06
CA TYR A 114 -1.25 10.95 5.78
C TYR A 114 -1.40 11.86 7.00
N ALA A 115 -0.29 12.45 7.43
CA ALA A 115 -0.29 13.54 8.39
C ALA A 115 -0.13 14.89 7.67
N ARG A 116 -0.48 15.98 8.35
CA ARG A 116 -0.34 17.34 7.81
C ARG A 116 0.63 18.13 8.68
N PHE A 117 1.69 18.62 8.08
CA PHE A 117 2.55 19.65 8.66
C PHE A 117 2.19 21.01 8.09
N LEU A 118 1.87 21.97 8.95
CA LEU A 118 1.78 23.39 8.63
C LEU A 118 3.12 24.05 8.98
N VAL A 119 3.86 24.45 7.96
CA VAL A 119 5.14 25.17 8.10
C VAL A 119 4.87 26.66 8.06
N ARG A 120 5.47 27.41 8.98
CA ARG A 120 5.31 28.86 9.10
C ARG A 120 6.68 29.51 9.30
N ALA A 121 6.93 30.59 8.55
CA ALA A 121 8.05 31.49 8.81
C ALA A 121 7.52 32.81 9.36
N LYS A 122 7.99 33.23 10.53
CA LYS A 122 7.72 34.58 11.03
C LYS A 122 8.82 35.53 10.62
N THR A 123 8.41 36.62 9.97
CA THR A 123 9.32 37.58 9.35
C THR A 123 9.01 39.01 9.77
N GLU A 124 10.04 39.84 9.71
CA GLU A 124 9.93 41.28 9.87
C GLU A 124 10.62 41.97 8.70
N ILE A 125 10.10 43.12 8.29
CA ILE A 125 10.66 43.95 7.23
C ILE A 125 11.38 45.16 7.83
N TRP A 126 12.53 45.51 7.28
CA TRP A 126 13.26 46.70 7.68
C TRP A 126 12.61 47.94 7.07
N ASN A 127 12.32 48.93 7.90
CA ASN A 127 11.84 50.23 7.45
C ASN A 127 12.96 51.26 7.55
N GLU A 128 13.44 51.73 6.40
CA GLU A 128 14.55 52.68 6.34
C GLU A 128 14.18 54.06 6.93
N ALA A 129 12.94 54.52 6.75
CA ALA A 129 12.52 55.83 7.24
C ALA A 129 12.41 55.89 8.77
N ALA A 130 11.97 54.80 9.39
CA ALA A 130 11.80 54.68 10.83
C ALA A 130 12.97 54.00 11.55
N GLN A 131 13.98 53.52 10.80
CA GLN A 131 15.16 52.79 11.30
C GLN A 131 14.78 51.66 12.27
N ARG A 132 13.73 50.91 11.95
CA ARG A 132 13.22 49.82 12.80
C ARG A 132 12.58 48.69 12.00
N TRP A 133 12.49 47.53 12.64
CA TRP A 133 11.80 46.35 12.13
C TRP A 133 10.30 46.43 12.38
N TYR A 134 9.52 45.98 11.40
CA TYR A 134 8.07 45.86 11.49
C TYR A 134 7.65 44.42 11.22
N GLN A 135 6.67 43.93 11.98
CA GLN A 135 6.08 42.63 11.70
C GLN A 135 5.44 42.60 10.31
N SER A 136 5.77 41.53 9.59
CA SER A 136 5.12 41.17 8.34
C SER A 136 4.09 40.08 8.59
N GLU A 137 3.19 39.87 7.62
CA GLU A 137 2.50 38.59 7.51
C GLU A 137 3.51 37.43 7.38
N ASN A 138 3.12 36.31 7.97
CA ASN A 138 3.96 35.13 8.15
C ASN A 138 3.61 34.11 7.05
N PRO A 139 4.46 33.90 6.02
CA PRO A 139 4.15 32.93 5.00
C PRO A 139 4.01 31.52 5.59
N THR A 140 3.04 30.78 5.06
CA THR A 140 2.74 29.41 5.48
C THR A 140 2.64 28.48 4.28
N THR A 141 3.01 27.22 4.48
CA THR A 141 2.83 26.15 3.49
C THR A 141 2.52 24.83 4.18
N GLU A 142 1.93 23.89 3.46
CA GLU A 142 1.58 22.56 3.98
C GLU A 142 2.34 21.46 3.24
N ILE A 143 2.75 20.43 3.99
CA ILE A 143 3.36 19.20 3.45
C ILE A 143 2.73 17.97 4.10
N PHE A 144 2.70 16.87 3.37
CA PHE A 144 1.94 15.67 3.73
C PHE A 144 2.82 14.42 3.72
N PRO A 145 3.51 14.09 4.83
CA PRO A 145 4.18 12.80 4.94
C PRO A 145 3.16 11.67 5.07
N TYR A 146 3.54 10.50 4.56
CA TYR A 146 2.82 9.26 4.83
C TYR A 146 3.48 8.51 5.99
N ILE A 147 2.69 8.17 6.99
CA ILE A 147 3.12 7.39 8.15
C ILE A 147 2.72 5.94 7.90
N GLU A 148 3.71 5.07 7.78
CA GLU A 148 3.51 3.65 7.51
C GLU A 148 2.99 2.92 8.77
N SER A 149 2.11 1.94 8.55
CA SER A 149 1.61 1.09 9.63
C SER A 149 2.71 0.15 10.13
N PRO A 150 2.89 -0.01 11.45
CA PRO A 150 3.85 -0.99 11.98
C PRO A 150 3.48 -2.43 11.60
N TYR A 151 2.22 -2.70 11.27
CA TYR A 151 1.71 -4.02 10.91
C TYR A 151 1.81 -4.35 9.43
N LYS A 152 2.24 -3.42 8.57
CA LYS A 152 2.25 -3.66 7.12
C LYS A 152 3.12 -4.86 6.75
N GLN A 153 4.33 -4.93 7.30
CA GLN A 153 5.27 -6.01 6.98
C GLN A 153 4.74 -7.37 7.44
N GLU A 154 4.15 -7.44 8.63
CA GLU A 154 3.53 -8.66 9.15
C GLU A 154 2.33 -9.08 8.30
N PHE A 155 1.51 -8.12 7.87
CA PHE A 155 0.36 -8.37 7.00
C PHE A 155 0.78 -8.90 5.62
N GLU A 156 1.78 -8.27 4.98
CA GLU A 156 2.31 -8.71 3.69
C GLU A 156 2.93 -10.11 3.78
N GLN A 157 3.65 -10.41 4.87
CA GLN A 157 4.17 -11.75 5.13
C GLN A 157 3.05 -12.78 5.31
N GLN A 158 2.02 -12.44 6.08
CA GLN A 158 0.87 -13.33 6.27
C GLN A 158 0.14 -13.60 4.96
N GLN A 159 0.01 -12.58 4.11
CA GLN A 159 -0.58 -12.73 2.78
C GLN A 159 0.23 -13.71 1.92
N ALA A 160 1.56 -13.54 1.88
CA ALA A 160 2.45 -14.44 1.13
C ALA A 160 2.38 -15.90 1.64
N ILE A 161 2.30 -16.10 2.96
CA ILE A 161 2.13 -17.43 3.57
C ILE A 161 0.79 -18.05 3.13
N ASN A 162 -0.28 -17.28 3.15
CA ASN A 162 -1.60 -17.76 2.73
C ASN A 162 -1.63 -18.16 1.25
N GLU A 163 -0.98 -17.37 0.39
CA GLU A 163 -0.86 -17.69 -1.05
C GLU A 163 -0.05 -18.98 -1.27
N GLN A 164 1.06 -19.15 -0.54
CA GLN A 164 1.85 -20.39 -0.60
C GLN A 164 1.04 -21.61 -0.13
N LEU A 165 0.28 -21.49 0.95
CA LEU A 165 -0.57 -22.57 1.46
C LEU A 165 -1.65 -22.94 0.45
N GLN A 166 -2.25 -21.95 -0.22
CA GLN A 166 -3.25 -22.20 -1.25
C GLN A 166 -2.66 -22.98 -2.44
N ASN A 167 -1.44 -22.64 -2.87
CA ASN A 167 -0.77 -23.37 -3.93
C ASN A 167 -0.49 -24.83 -3.53
N GLN A 168 -0.07 -25.07 -2.29
CA GLN A 168 0.14 -26.43 -1.78
C GLN A 168 -1.16 -27.25 -1.73
N ILE A 169 -2.28 -26.62 -1.35
CA ILE A 169 -3.59 -27.28 -1.37
C ILE A 169 -3.95 -27.69 -2.81
N ASN A 170 -3.78 -26.78 -3.77
CA ASN A 170 -4.08 -27.08 -5.18
C ASN A 170 -3.20 -28.23 -5.72
N GLU A 171 -1.90 -28.24 -5.40
CA GLU A 171 -0.98 -29.33 -5.78
C GLU A 171 -1.38 -30.69 -5.18
N GLN A 172 -1.84 -30.69 -3.92
CA GLN A 172 -2.35 -31.89 -3.26
C GLN A 172 -3.64 -32.39 -3.91
N GLU A 173 -4.57 -31.50 -4.24
CA GLU A 173 -5.81 -31.85 -4.95
C GLU A 173 -5.51 -32.47 -6.32
N ASP A 174 -4.56 -31.91 -7.08
CA ASP A 174 -4.12 -32.48 -8.35
C ASP A 174 -3.53 -33.89 -8.18
N THR A 175 -2.72 -34.09 -7.14
CA THR A 175 -2.15 -35.41 -6.81
C THR A 175 -3.25 -36.42 -6.46
N ILE A 176 -4.26 -36.01 -5.67
CA ILE A 176 -5.41 -36.85 -5.33
C ILE A 176 -6.18 -37.23 -6.59
N ASN A 177 -6.44 -36.28 -7.50
CA ASN A 177 -7.13 -36.54 -8.76
C ASN A 177 -6.36 -37.52 -9.65
N GLN A 178 -5.04 -37.39 -9.73
CA GLN A 178 -4.19 -38.34 -10.45
C GLN A 178 -4.25 -39.75 -9.85
N LEU A 179 -4.15 -39.87 -8.52
CA LEU A 179 -4.26 -41.16 -7.82
C LEU A 179 -5.63 -41.81 -8.04
N GLN A 180 -6.72 -41.05 -7.98
CA GLN A 180 -8.06 -41.56 -8.29
C GLN A 180 -8.17 -42.10 -9.72
N ASN A 181 -7.57 -41.42 -10.69
CA ASN A 181 -7.54 -41.89 -12.07
C ASN A 181 -6.71 -43.17 -12.23
N GLN A 182 -5.57 -43.27 -11.54
CA GLN A 182 -4.77 -44.50 -11.50
C GLN A 182 -5.54 -45.67 -10.89
N LEU A 183 -6.25 -45.45 -9.78
CA LEU A 183 -7.09 -46.48 -9.15
C LEU A 183 -8.20 -46.98 -10.08
N LYS A 184 -8.88 -46.06 -10.79
CA LYS A 184 -9.89 -46.43 -11.80
C LYS A 184 -9.29 -47.31 -12.91
N ASN A 185 -8.12 -46.95 -13.41
CA ASN A 185 -7.42 -47.72 -14.44
C ASN A 185 -7.00 -49.12 -13.94
N LEU A 186 -6.50 -49.20 -12.71
CA LEU A 186 -6.10 -50.47 -12.10
C LEU A 186 -7.31 -51.38 -11.87
N GLN A 187 -8.42 -50.82 -11.38
CA GLN A 187 -9.68 -51.55 -11.20
C GLN A 187 -10.24 -52.07 -12.53
N ALA A 188 -10.18 -51.26 -13.60
CA ALA A 188 -10.55 -51.70 -14.93
C ALA A 188 -9.66 -52.84 -15.43
N SER A 189 -8.34 -52.75 -15.22
CA SER A 189 -7.39 -53.82 -15.55
C SER A 189 -7.66 -55.11 -14.76
N TYR A 190 -7.92 -55.00 -13.45
CA TYR A 190 -8.28 -56.13 -12.60
C TYR A 190 -9.58 -56.82 -13.06
N ASN A 191 -10.61 -56.04 -13.42
CA ASN A 191 -11.87 -56.57 -13.94
C ASN A 191 -11.64 -57.33 -15.26
N ASN A 192 -10.81 -56.78 -16.15
CA ASN A 192 -10.45 -57.43 -17.42
C ASN A 192 -9.66 -58.73 -17.20
N MET A 193 -8.70 -58.75 -16.26
CA MET A 193 -7.97 -59.99 -15.92
C MET A 193 -8.89 -61.05 -15.31
N THR A 194 -9.77 -60.65 -14.40
CA THR A 194 -10.75 -61.55 -13.78
C THR A 194 -11.65 -62.19 -14.85
N LEU A 195 -12.12 -61.41 -15.82
CA LEU A 195 -12.89 -61.91 -16.95
C LEU A 195 -12.10 -62.93 -17.79
N LEU A 196 -10.82 -62.64 -18.10
CA LEU A 196 -9.95 -63.56 -18.83
C LEU A 196 -9.76 -64.89 -18.08
N VAL A 197 -9.58 -64.86 -16.76
CA VAL A 197 -9.48 -66.07 -15.93
C VAL A 197 -10.77 -66.88 -16.01
N TYR A 198 -11.94 -66.25 -15.90
CA TYR A 198 -13.22 -66.95 -16.07
C TYR A 198 -13.35 -67.60 -17.45
N ILE A 199 -12.93 -66.92 -18.52
CA ILE A 199 -12.92 -67.47 -19.88
C ILE A 199 -12.01 -68.71 -19.96
N ILE A 200 -10.77 -68.62 -19.45
CA ILE A 200 -9.81 -69.74 -19.46
C ILE A 200 -10.35 -70.94 -18.67
N VAL A 201 -10.85 -70.73 -17.46
CA VAL A 201 -11.43 -71.80 -16.62
C VAL A 201 -12.58 -72.48 -17.35
N THR A 202 -13.47 -71.70 -17.98
CA THR A 202 -14.61 -72.23 -18.75
C THR A 202 -14.15 -73.08 -19.93
N ILE A 203 -13.18 -72.60 -20.73
CA ILE A 203 -12.60 -73.35 -21.85
C ILE A 203 -11.99 -74.67 -21.36
N THR A 204 -11.27 -74.63 -20.23
CA THR A 204 -10.60 -75.80 -19.66
C THR A 204 -11.61 -76.87 -19.23
N ILE A 205 -12.72 -76.46 -18.60
CA ILE A 205 -13.82 -77.37 -18.24
C ILE A 205 -14.44 -78.01 -19.48
N VAL A 206 -14.76 -77.22 -20.51
CA VAL A 206 -15.35 -77.73 -21.77
C VAL A 206 -14.41 -78.74 -22.45
N LEU A 207 -13.12 -78.46 -22.49
CA LEU A 207 -12.11 -79.38 -23.02
C LEU A 207 -12.04 -80.68 -22.20
N GLY A 208 -12.06 -80.58 -20.87
CA GLY A 208 -12.06 -81.76 -19.99
C GLY A 208 -13.29 -82.65 -20.21
N ILE A 209 -14.48 -82.05 -20.33
CA ILE A 209 -15.73 -82.77 -20.60
C ILE A 209 -15.67 -83.46 -21.97
N THR A 210 -15.21 -82.76 -23.00
CA THR A 210 -15.11 -83.33 -24.36
C THR A 210 -14.09 -84.47 -24.43
N MET A 211 -12.93 -84.36 -23.76
CA MET A 211 -11.96 -85.47 -23.65
C MET A 211 -12.53 -86.68 -22.92
N ALA A 212 -13.24 -86.49 -21.80
CA ALA A 212 -13.86 -87.61 -21.08
C ALA A 212 -14.91 -88.33 -21.95
N PHE A 213 -15.68 -87.56 -22.72
CA PHE A 213 -16.67 -88.11 -23.65
C PHE A 213 -16.03 -88.92 -24.78
N THR A 214 -14.95 -88.41 -25.40
CA THR A 214 -14.23 -89.13 -26.46
C THR A 214 -13.54 -90.38 -25.93
N MET A 215 -12.92 -90.34 -24.74
CA MET A 215 -12.34 -91.54 -24.11
C MET A 215 -13.41 -92.62 -23.87
N LYS A 216 -14.57 -92.25 -23.32
CA LYS A 216 -15.69 -93.19 -23.11
C LYS A 216 -16.20 -93.82 -24.41
N MET A 217 -16.19 -93.06 -25.51
CA MET A 217 -16.57 -93.57 -26.84
C MET A 217 -15.53 -94.54 -27.43
N VAL A 218 -14.23 -94.33 -27.15
CA VAL A 218 -13.13 -95.16 -27.68
C VAL A 218 -12.95 -96.48 -26.91
N THR A 219 -13.26 -96.51 -25.61
CA THR A 219 -13.16 -97.73 -24.77
C THR A 219 -14.33 -98.70 -24.93
N LYS A 220 -14.84 -98.93 -26.15
CA LYS A 220 -15.76 -100.05 -26.38
C LYS A 220 -15.01 -101.38 -26.15
N PRO A 221 -15.49 -102.29 -25.29
CA PRO A 221 -14.83 -103.57 -25.07
C PRO A 221 -14.80 -104.36 -26.38
N ARG A 222 -13.59 -104.74 -26.81
CA ARG A 222 -13.40 -105.67 -27.93
C ARG A 222 -13.96 -107.03 -27.49
N ALA A 223 -15.00 -107.50 -28.17
CA ALA A 223 -15.46 -108.89 -28.04
C ALA A 223 -14.32 -109.82 -28.45
N THR A 224 -13.93 -110.72 -27.56
CA THR A 224 -12.98 -111.80 -27.84
C THR A 224 -13.59 -112.77 -28.84
N PRO A 225 -12.87 -113.17 -29.92
CA PRO A 225 -13.40 -114.12 -30.88
C PRO A 225 -13.51 -115.52 -30.25
N GLN A 226 -14.69 -116.12 -30.35
CA GLN A 226 -14.89 -117.53 -29.98
C GLN A 226 -14.11 -118.45 -30.94
N PRO A 227 -13.52 -119.55 -30.43
CA PRO A 227 -12.74 -120.47 -31.25
C PRO A 227 -13.66 -121.35 -32.13
N PRO A 228 -13.16 -121.80 -33.29
CA PRO A 228 -13.95 -122.42 -34.34
C PRO A 228 -14.33 -123.88 -34.01
N GLN A 229 -15.55 -124.26 -34.41
CA GLN A 229 -15.96 -125.65 -34.66
C GLN A 229 -16.28 -125.81 -36.14
#